data_AF-K9VWI7-F1
#
_entry.id   AF-K9VWI7-F1
#
_cell.length_a   1.000
_cell.length_b   1.000
_cell.length_c   1.000
_cell.angle_alpha   90.00
_cell.angle_beta   90.00
_cell.angle_gamma   90.00
#
_symmetry.space_group_name_H-M   'P 1'
#
loop_
_entity.id
_entity.type
_entity.pdbx_description
1 polymer ?
#
loop_
_entity_poly.entity_id
_entity_poly.type
_entity_poly.pdbx_seq_one_letter_code
_entity_poly.pdbx_strand_id
1 'polypeptide(L)'
;MSFRKPITTAGGLAFWNNIRQNSYFIMQEHKIGFPVWLYKYRILMRENRMEIANSNDISEIEHDWDYLKTHAVPRLDESIDIHKEISKVNFISIVTNVITKYII
;
A
#
# COMPACT_ATOMS: atom_id res chain seq x y z
N MET A 1 -2.52 -7.98 -1.99
CA MET A 1 -3.24 -7.26 -0.91
C MET A 1 -4.66 -7.01 -1.40
N SER A 2 -5.69 -7.54 -0.76
CA SER A 2 -7.08 -7.17 -1.12
C SER A 2 -7.39 -5.80 -0.53
N PHE A 3 -7.96 -4.90 -1.33
CA PHE A 3 -8.39 -3.59 -0.87
C PHE A 3 -9.39 -3.77 0.29
N ARG A 4 -9.00 -3.34 1.51
CA ARG A 4 -9.89 -3.40 2.68
C ARG A 4 -10.87 -2.22 2.61
N LYS A 5 -12.15 -2.50 2.87
CA LYS A 5 -13.19 -1.48 2.98
C LYS A 5 -12.79 -0.40 4.01
N PRO A 6 -13.22 0.86 3.84
CA PRO A 6 -13.02 1.91 4.82
C PRO A 6 -13.38 1.44 6.24
N ILE A 7 -12.51 1.72 7.20
CA ILE A 7 -12.62 1.22 8.57
C ILE A 7 -13.61 2.10 9.33
N THR A 8 -14.90 1.78 9.26
CA THR A 8 -15.99 2.65 9.73
C THR A 8 -16.46 2.40 11.17
N THR A 9 -15.92 1.41 11.89
CA THR A 9 -16.38 1.14 13.26
C THR A 9 -15.65 2.01 14.29
N ALA A 10 -16.39 2.93 14.93
CA ALA A 10 -15.91 3.79 16.02
C ALA A 10 -15.23 3.02 17.17
N GLY A 11 -15.70 1.80 17.45
CA GLY A 11 -15.05 0.90 18.40
C GLY A 11 -13.66 0.44 17.97
N GLY A 12 -13.43 0.28 16.66
CA GLY A 12 -12.12 -0.03 16.10
C GLY A 12 -11.12 1.11 16.33
N LEU A 13 -11.52 2.37 16.10
CA LEU A 13 -10.66 3.56 16.27
C LEU A 13 -10.11 3.71 17.70
N ALA A 14 -10.86 3.30 18.73
CA ALA A 14 -10.43 3.42 20.13
C ALA A 14 -9.20 2.54 20.46
N PHE A 15 -8.92 1.53 19.65
CA PHE A 15 -7.76 0.64 19.81
C PHE A 15 -6.53 1.09 19.01
N TRP A 16 -6.60 2.21 18.30
CA TRP A 16 -5.48 2.75 17.53
C TRP A 16 -5.04 4.10 18.07
N ASN A 17 -3.73 4.28 18.19
CA ASN A 17 -3.09 5.55 18.50
C ASN A 17 -2.49 6.13 17.21
N ASN A 18 -2.76 7.40 16.93
CA ASN A 18 -2.07 8.10 15.84
C ASN A 18 -0.64 8.37 16.28
N ILE A 19 0.34 7.79 15.58
CA ILE A 19 1.76 7.98 15.88
C ILE A 19 2.43 8.97 14.91
N ARG A 20 1.89 9.11 13.69
CA ARG A 20 2.34 10.09 12.71
C ARG A 20 1.23 10.46 11.73
N GLN A 21 1.26 11.67 11.19
CA GLN A 21 0.30 12.12 10.18
C GLN A 21 0.89 13.20 9.26
N ASN A 22 0.38 13.28 8.03
CA ASN A 22 0.64 14.38 7.10
C ASN A 22 -0.68 14.78 6.39
N SER A 23 -0.63 15.53 5.30
CA SER A 23 -1.82 15.97 4.56
C SER A 23 -2.64 14.83 3.93
N TYR A 24 -2.02 13.69 3.65
CA TYR A 24 -2.63 12.60 2.88
C TYR A 24 -2.78 11.31 3.68
N PHE A 25 -1.91 11.07 4.66
CA PHE A 25 -1.78 9.79 5.34
C PHE A 25 -1.76 9.95 6.87
N ILE A 26 -2.18 8.89 7.57
CA ILE A 26 -2.07 8.74 9.01
C ILE A 26 -1.45 7.38 9.28
N MET A 27 -0.35 7.36 10.04
CA MET A 27 0.20 6.15 10.61
C MET A 27 -0.37 5.93 12.01
N GLN A 28 -0.81 4.70 12.25
CA GLN A 28 -1.43 4.32 13.52
C GLN A 28 -0.77 3.06 14.08
N GLU A 29 -0.69 3.02 15.41
CA GLU A 29 -0.28 1.87 16.20
C GLU A 29 -1.48 1.30 16.95
N HIS A 30 -1.68 -0.01 16.87
CA HIS A 30 -2.68 -0.73 17.63
C HIS A 30 -2.22 -0.91 19.07
N LYS A 31 -3.07 -0.63 20.05
CA LYS A 31 -2.73 -0.72 21.48
C LYS A 31 -2.24 -2.11 21.89
N ILE A 32 -2.86 -3.16 21.35
CA ILE A 32 -2.51 -4.56 21.65
C ILE A 32 -1.55 -5.07 20.57
N GLY A 33 -2.06 -5.35 19.37
CA GLY A 33 -1.28 -5.80 18.22
C GLY A 33 -1.28 -7.32 18.15
N PHE A 34 -0.33 -7.90 17.42
CA PHE A 34 -0.18 -9.35 17.29
C PHE A 34 0.16 -10.00 18.64
N PRO A 35 -0.45 -11.16 19.00
CA PRO A 35 -1.30 -12.03 18.17
C PRO A 35 -2.82 -11.75 18.27
N VAL A 36 -3.26 -10.88 19.18
CA VAL A 36 -4.69 -10.61 19.41
C VAL A 36 -5.32 -9.86 18.23
N TRP A 37 -4.52 -9.05 17.54
CA TRP A 37 -4.89 -8.34 16.34
C TRP A 37 -3.87 -8.63 15.23
N LEU A 38 -4.31 -8.67 13.97
CA LEU A 38 -3.51 -9.19 12.85
C LEU A 38 -2.17 -8.47 12.64
N TYR A 39 -2.09 -7.18 12.96
CA TYR A 39 -0.88 -6.36 12.82
C TYR A 39 -0.81 -5.26 13.88
N LYS A 40 0.40 -4.80 14.20
CA LYS A 40 0.64 -3.74 15.18
C LYS A 40 0.52 -2.34 14.57
N TYR A 41 0.90 -2.15 13.32
CA TYR A 41 0.97 -0.84 12.67
C TYR A 41 0.21 -0.79 11.34
N ARG A 42 -0.32 0.38 10.99
CA ARG A 42 -0.95 0.63 9.69
C ARG A 42 -0.80 2.06 9.21
N ILE A 43 -0.90 2.24 7.89
CA ILE A 43 -1.02 3.55 7.25
C ILE A 43 -2.37 3.64 6.54
N LEU A 44 -3.11 4.71 6.83
CA LEU A 44 -4.42 5.01 6.26
C LEU A 44 -4.35 6.27 5.39
N MET A 45 -5.14 6.31 4.32
CA MET A 45 -5.46 7.56 3.63
C MET A 45 -6.41 8.43 4.46
N ARG A 46 -6.16 9.73 4.50
CA ARG A 46 -6.97 10.68 5.28
C ARG A 46 -8.37 10.87 4.72
N GLU A 47 -8.46 10.93 3.40
CA GLU A 47 -9.71 11.23 2.68
C GLU A 47 -10.79 10.19 2.94
N ASN A 48 -10.45 8.91 2.79
CA ASN A 48 -11.44 7.82 2.82
C ASN A 48 -11.16 6.75 3.88
N ARG A 49 -10.14 6.94 4.73
CA ARG A 49 -9.74 6.00 5.79
C ARG A 49 -9.40 4.60 5.26
N MET A 50 -9.02 4.48 4.00
CA MET A 50 -8.59 3.23 3.41
C MET A 50 -7.18 2.88 3.89
N GLU A 51 -6.98 1.62 4.29
CA GLU A 51 -5.67 1.10 4.64
C GLU A 51 -4.87 0.79 3.37
N ILE A 52 -3.63 1.28 3.35
CA ILE A 52 -2.72 1.14 2.20
C ILE A 52 -1.44 0.37 2.55
N ALA A 53 -1.09 0.28 3.82
CA ALA A 53 0.03 -0.52 4.33
C ALA A 53 -0.25 -0.98 5.76
N ASN A 54 0.31 -2.13 6.14
CA ASN A 54 0.27 -2.66 7.50
C ASN A 54 1.53 -3.51 7.79
N SER A 55 1.96 -3.54 9.04
CA SER A 55 3.09 -4.36 9.48
C SER A 55 3.03 -4.65 10.99
N ASN A 56 3.75 -5.68 11.44
CA ASN A 56 4.05 -5.92 12.85
C ASN A 56 5.35 -5.28 13.33
N ASP A 57 6.21 -4.83 12.40
CA ASP A 57 7.50 -4.22 12.67
C ASP A 57 7.42 -2.70 12.43
N ILE A 58 7.93 -1.92 13.38
CA ILE A 58 7.98 -0.46 13.26
C ILE A 58 8.93 -0.02 12.15
N SER A 59 10.03 -0.75 11.93
CA SER A 59 11.02 -0.40 10.92
C SER A 59 10.46 -0.56 9.50
N GLU A 60 9.66 -1.61 9.28
CA GLU A 60 8.99 -1.87 8.01
C GLU A 60 7.93 -0.79 7.72
N ILE A 61 7.07 -0.47 8.69
CA ILE A 61 6.04 0.56 8.46
C ILE A 61 6.62 1.97 8.32
N GLU A 62 7.77 2.24 8.95
CA GLU A 62 8.53 3.49 8.77
C GLU A 62 9.12 3.57 7.37
N HIS A 63 9.67 2.48 6.85
CA HIS A 63 10.13 2.39 5.47
C HIS A 63 8.98 2.67 4.48
N ASP A 64 7.81 2.05 4.69
CA ASP A 64 6.62 2.31 3.87
C ASP A 64 6.18 3.77 3.94
N TRP A 65 6.23 4.38 5.13
CA TRP A 65 5.91 5.80 5.30
C TRP A 65 6.86 6.71 4.54
N ASP A 66 8.16 6.44 4.58
CA ASP A 66 9.18 7.19 3.86
C ASP A 66 9.03 7.02 2.34
N TYR A 67 8.71 5.80 1.90
CA TYR A 67 8.38 5.52 0.51
C TYR A 67 7.17 6.34 0.04
N LEU A 68 6.07 6.34 0.81
CA LEU A 68 4.86 7.08 0.47
C LEU A 68 5.08 8.59 0.39
N LYS A 69 5.91 9.19 1.26
CA LYS A 69 6.22 10.64 1.19
C LYS A 69 6.85 11.08 -0.13
N THR A 70 7.59 10.19 -0.77
CA THR A 70 8.41 10.52 -1.95
C THR A 70 7.84 9.95 -3.25
N HIS A 71 7.04 8.87 -3.16
CA HIS A 71 6.54 8.14 -4.32
C HIS A 71 5.01 8.13 -4.43
N ALA A 72 4.27 8.42 -3.34
CA ALA A 72 2.82 8.57 -3.41
C ALA A 72 2.45 10.03 -3.64
N VAL A 73 2.71 10.52 -4.85
CA VAL A 73 2.02 11.71 -5.35
C VAL A 73 0.58 11.29 -5.65
N PRO A 74 -0.45 11.91 -5.05
CA PRO A 74 -1.84 11.71 -5.47
C PRO A 74 -1.95 12.09 -6.95
N ARG A 75 -2.00 11.10 -7.82
CA ARG A 75 -2.22 11.29 -9.27
C ARG A 75 -3.71 11.48 -9.51
N LEU A 76 -4.27 12.53 -8.91
CA LEU A 76 -5.71 12.85 -8.98
C LEU A 76 -6.16 13.09 -10.43
N ASP A 77 -5.23 13.49 -11.29
CA ASP A 77 -5.50 13.90 -12.67
C ASP A 77 -5.14 12.81 -13.70
N GLU A 78 -4.55 11.68 -13.28
CA GLU A 78 -4.22 10.58 -14.20
C GLU A 78 -5.26 9.46 -14.09
N SER A 79 -5.97 9.21 -15.19
CA SER A 79 -6.66 7.93 -15.35
C SER A 79 -5.63 6.81 -15.43
N ILE A 80 -5.80 5.74 -14.65
CA ILE A 80 -5.01 4.51 -14.79
C ILE A 80 -5.36 3.89 -16.15
N ASP A 81 -4.63 4.27 -17.19
CA ASP A 81 -4.79 3.72 -18.52
C ASP A 81 -3.89 2.49 -18.66
N ILE A 82 -4.45 1.34 -18.29
CA ILE A 82 -3.78 0.04 -18.34
C ILE A 82 -3.35 -0.28 -19.78
N HIS A 83 -4.06 0.19 -20.80
CA HIS A 83 -3.68 -0.02 -22.20
C HIS A 83 -2.40 0.72 -22.56
N LYS A 84 -2.22 1.94 -22.03
CA LYS A 84 -1.00 2.73 -22.25
C LYS A 84 0.24 2.06 -21.63
N GLU A 85 0.12 1.46 -20.46
CA GLU A 85 1.24 0.73 -19.84
C GLU A 85 1.51 -0.63 -20.52
N ILE A 86 0.47 -1.36 -20.94
CA ILE A 86 0.62 -2.62 -21.71
C ILE A 86 1.33 -2.36 -23.05
N SER A 87 1.09 -1.21 -23.68
CA SER A 87 1.73 -0.85 -24.96
C SER A 87 3.25 -0.67 -24.85
N LYS A 88 3.79 -0.45 -23.64
CA LYS A 88 5.24 -0.38 -23.38
C LYS A 88 5.88 -1.74 -23.17
N VAL A 89 5.07 -2.79 -22.95
CA VAL A 89 5.56 -4.16 -22.82
C VAL A 89 5.88 -4.69 -24.21
N ASN A 90 7.16 -4.82 -24.52
CA ASN A 90 7.60 -5.39 -25.79
C ASN A 90 7.43 -6.93 -25.77
N PHE A 91 6.21 -7.40 -26.02
CA PHE A 91 5.88 -8.83 -26.01
C PHE A 91 6.80 -9.67 -26.92
N ILE A 92 7.33 -9.09 -27.99
CA ILE A 92 8.24 -9.77 -28.92
C ILE A 92 9.54 -10.17 -28.21
N SER A 93 10.10 -9.30 -27.37
CA SER A 93 11.33 -9.60 -26.61
C SER A 93 11.10 -10.66 -25.53
N ILE A 94 9.90 -10.70 -24.95
CA ILE A 94 9.53 -11.71 -23.96
C ILE A 94 9.41 -13.08 -24.63
N VAL A 95 8.68 -13.16 -25.75
CA VAL A 95 8.48 -14.41 -26.49
C VAL A 95 9.79 -14.95 -27.05
N THR A 96 10.65 -14.08 -27.62
CA THR A 96 11.96 -14.52 -28.10
C THR A 96 12.83 -15.03 -26.96
N ASN A 97 12.91 -14.34 -25.82
CA ASN A 97 13.68 -14.83 -24.67
C ASN A 97 13.18 -16.17 -24.11
N VAL A 98 11.86 -16.39 -24.09
CA VAL A 98 11.29 -17.69 -23.69
C VAL A 98 11.69 -18.76 -24.71
N ILE A 99 11.51 -18.51 -26.00
CA ILE A 99 11.88 -19.47 -27.06
C ILE A 99 13.37 -19.82 -27.00
N THR A 100 14.25 -18.83 -26.88
CA THR A 100 15.71 -19.06 -26.81
C THR A 100 16.10 -19.87 -25.56
N LYS A 101 15.36 -19.73 -24.46
CA LYS A 101 15.62 -20.46 -23.21
C LYS A 101 15.16 -21.93 -23.24
N TYR A 102 14.20 -22.28 -24.10
CA TYR A 102 13.61 -23.63 -24.15
C TYR A 102 13.92 -24.39 -25.45
N ILE A 103 14.50 -23.75 -26.47
CA ILE A 103 14.84 -24.35 -27.77
C ILE A 103 16.38 -24.47 -27.98
N ILE A 104 17.19 -23.85 -27.12
CA ILE A 104 18.64 -24.10 -26.99
C ILE A 104 18.89 -24.77 -25.64
#